data_AF-A0A6J4RSA4-F1
#
_entry.id   AF-A0A6J4RSA4-F1
#
_cell.length_a   1.000
_cell.length_b   1.000
_cell.length_c   1.000
_cell.angle_alpha   90.00
_cell.angle_beta   90.00
_cell.angle_gamma   90.00
#
_symmetry.space_group_name_H-M   'P 1'
#
loop_
_entity.id
_entity.type
_entity.pdbx_description
1 polymer ?
#
loop_
_entity_poly.entity_id
_entity_poly.type
_entity_poly.pdbx_seq_one_letter_code
_entity_poly.pdbx_strand_id
1 'polypeptide(L)'
;MIERNWQELTRPEKPLVETGNDAQRRARIVAEPLERGYGVTLGNSLRRVLLSSLQGAAVTAVQIDGVVHEFSSMEGVREDVVDIVLNIKQL
;
A
#
# COMPACT_ATOMS: atom_id res chain seq x y z
N MET A 1 19.90 41.32 21.63
CA MET A 1 19.21 41.16 20.34
C MET A 1 19.42 39.71 19.93
N ILE A 2 18.40 38.85 20.03
CA ILE A 2 18.54 37.42 19.75
C ILE A 2 18.38 37.26 18.24
N GLU A 3 19.48 37.03 17.51
CA GLU A 3 19.42 36.62 16.11
C GLU A 3 18.71 35.26 16.02
N ARG A 4 17.52 35.24 15.41
CA ARG A 4 16.88 33.99 15.00
C ARG A 4 17.68 33.43 13.83
N ASN A 5 18.65 32.56 14.13
CA ASN A 5 19.32 31.70 13.16
C ASN A 5 18.37 30.60 12.63
N TRP A 6 17.22 30.99 12.08
CA TRP A 6 16.30 30.06 11.44
C TRP A 6 16.49 30.18 9.93
N GLN A 7 17.27 29.25 9.36
CA GLN A 7 17.27 29.06 7.91
C GLN A 7 15.96 28.37 7.52
N GLU A 8 15.30 28.87 6.47
CA GLU A 8 14.10 28.23 5.95
C GLU A 8 14.45 26.85 5.40
N LEU A 9 13.68 25.83 5.79
CA LEU A 9 13.85 24.47 5.30
C LEU A 9 13.67 24.42 3.78
N THR A 10 14.57 23.71 3.10
CA THR A 10 14.42 23.41 1.68
C THR A 10 13.15 22.59 1.47
N ARG A 11 12.15 23.17 0.79
CA ARG A 11 10.89 22.50 0.48
C ARG A 11 11.02 21.78 -0.86
N PRO A 12 10.51 20.54 -0.99
CA PRO A 12 10.48 19.85 -2.27
C PRO A 12 9.56 20.61 -3.23
N GLU A 13 9.93 20.63 -4.51
CA GLU A 13 9.05 21.11 -5.57
C GLU A 13 7.91 20.11 -5.82
N LYS A 14 7.03 20.42 -6.80
CA LYS A 14 5.96 19.50 -7.18
C LYS A 14 6.58 18.15 -7.56
N PRO A 15 6.21 17.05 -6.89
CA PRO A 15 6.86 15.77 -7.12
C PRO A 15 6.59 15.27 -8.54
N LEU A 16 7.64 14.74 -9.18
CA LEU A 16 7.57 14.09 -10.48
C LEU A 16 6.89 12.73 -10.33
N VAL A 17 5.95 12.41 -11.21
CA VAL A 17 5.25 11.13 -11.24
C VAL A 17 5.61 10.39 -12.53
N GLU A 18 6.34 9.29 -12.41
CA GLU A 18 6.68 8.38 -13.48
C GLU A 18 5.75 7.17 -13.42
N THR A 19 4.94 6.96 -14.46
CA THR A 19 4.11 5.76 -14.59
C THR A 19 4.92 4.64 -15.24
N GLY A 20 4.92 3.46 -14.64
CA GLY A 20 5.60 2.27 -15.19
C GLY A 20 4.73 1.53 -16.23
N ASN A 21 5.12 0.29 -16.55
CA ASN A 21 4.40 -0.58 -17.49
C ASN A 21 2.93 -0.83 -17.11
N ASP A 22 2.58 -0.74 -15.83
CA ASP A 22 1.21 -0.78 -15.33
C ASP A 22 0.87 0.56 -14.67
N ALA A 23 0.49 1.52 -15.52
CA ALA A 23 0.23 2.89 -15.09
C ALA A 23 -0.99 3.02 -14.15
N GLN A 24 -1.89 2.02 -14.11
CA GLN A 24 -3.07 2.03 -13.25
C GLN A 24 -2.76 1.58 -11.83
N ARG A 25 -1.83 0.63 -11.66
CA ARG A 25 -1.52 0.03 -10.35
C ARG A 25 -0.15 0.41 -9.79
N ARG A 26 0.72 1.02 -10.59
CA ARG A 26 2.10 1.33 -10.18
C ARG A 26 2.56 2.69 -10.68
N ALA A 27 3.00 3.53 -9.74
CA ALA A 27 3.65 4.80 -10.02
C ALA A 27 4.93 4.94 -9.19
N ARG A 28 5.92 5.65 -9.73
CA ARG A 28 7.11 6.11 -9.01
C ARG A 28 7.00 7.62 -8.83
N ILE A 29 7.08 8.07 -7.58
CA ILE A 29 6.98 9.48 -7.23
C ILE A 29 8.36 9.94 -6.75
N VAL A 30 8.92 10.98 -7.35
CA VAL A 30 10.23 11.56 -7.00
C VAL A 30 10.00 12.95 -6.42
N ALA A 31 10.44 13.15 -5.17
CA ALA A 31 10.35 14.42 -4.46
C ALA A 31 11.75 14.93 -4.15
N GLU A 32 12.13 16.03 -4.79
CA GLU A 32 13.41 16.71 -4.65
C GLU A 32 13.21 18.23 -4.85
N PRO A 33 14.10 19.09 -4.32
CA PRO A 33 15.18 18.80 -3.39
C PRO A 33 14.68 18.58 -1.95
N LEU A 34 15.43 17.78 -1.17
CA LEU A 34 15.19 17.58 0.26
C LEU A 34 16.49 17.82 1.03
N GLU A 35 16.38 18.39 2.22
CA GLU A 35 17.53 18.49 3.10
C GLU A 35 18.08 17.12 3.50
N ARG A 36 19.38 17.09 3.81
CA ARG A 36 20.04 15.86 4.24
C ARG A 36 19.32 15.25 5.44
N GLY A 37 18.94 13.98 5.31
CA GLY A 37 18.22 13.23 6.35
C GLY A 37 16.69 13.30 6.25
N TYR A 38 16.11 14.33 5.63
CA TYR A 38 14.65 14.46 5.49
C TYR A 38 14.04 13.41 4.57
N GLY A 39 14.80 12.89 3.62
CA GLY A 39 14.35 11.77 2.76
C GLY A 39 13.95 10.53 3.57
N VAL A 40 14.70 10.19 4.63
CA VAL A 40 14.36 9.05 5.49
C VAL A 40 13.16 9.35 6.38
N THR A 41 13.10 10.57 6.94
CA THR A 41 11.99 11.01 7.81
C THR A 41 10.65 11.00 7.05
N LEU A 42 10.62 11.60 5.86
CA LEU A 42 9.42 11.65 5.02
C LEU A 42 9.11 10.28 4.42
N GLY A 43 10.11 9.58 3.87
CA GLY A 43 9.92 8.28 3.23
C GLY A 43 9.35 7.22 4.17
N ASN A 44 9.88 7.12 5.40
CA ASN A 44 9.36 6.18 6.40
C ASN A 44 7.94 6.53 6.83
N SER A 45 7.66 7.83 7.05
CA SER A 45 6.33 8.30 7.42
C SER A 45 5.31 8.00 6.31
N LEU A 46 5.62 8.35 5.07
CA LEU A 46 4.75 8.10 3.91
C LEU A 46 4.54 6.61 3.69
N ARG A 47 5.58 5.77 3.77
CA ARG A 47 5.45 4.31 3.65
C ARG A 47 4.46 3.76 4.67
N ARG A 48 4.51 4.21 5.93
CA ARG A 48 3.57 3.75 6.96
C ARG A 48 2.14 4.16 6.62
N VAL A 49 1.92 5.44 6.31
CA VAL A 49 0.58 5.95 5.97
C VAL A 49 0.00 5.22 4.76
N LEU A 50 0.78 5.04 3.70
CA LEU A 50 0.33 4.36 2.48
C LEU A 50 -0.02 2.89 2.71
N LEU A 51 0.66 2.19 3.63
CA LEU A 51 0.41 0.77 3.90
C LEU A 51 -0.69 0.52 4.93
N SER A 52 -0.97 1.46 5.85
CA SER A 52 -1.87 1.20 6.98
C SER A 52 -3.08 2.11 7.11
N SER A 53 -3.11 3.24 6.39
CA SER A 53 -4.08 4.32 6.65
C SER A 53 -4.86 4.75 5.43
N LEU A 54 -4.65 4.08 4.29
CA LEU A 54 -5.49 4.26 3.12
C LEU A 54 -6.82 3.55 3.32
N GLN A 55 -7.89 4.23 2.96
CA GLN A 55 -9.22 3.65 2.89
C GLN A 55 -9.29 2.72 1.67
N GLY A 56 -9.89 1.56 1.87
CA GLY A 56 -10.12 0.56 0.84
C GLY A 56 -11.25 -0.38 1.25
N ALA A 57 -11.66 -1.23 0.34
CA ALA A 57 -12.60 -2.31 0.61
C ALA A 57 -11.88 -3.64 0.38
N ALA A 58 -12.18 -4.62 1.22
CA ALA A 58 -11.69 -5.99 1.09
C ALA A 58 -12.75 -6.95 1.63
N VAL A 59 -12.76 -8.18 1.13
CA VAL A 59 -13.64 -9.24 1.63
C VAL A 59 -13.20 -9.64 3.03
N THR A 60 -14.12 -9.62 4.00
CA THR A 60 -13.84 -9.96 5.40
C THR A 60 -14.34 -11.34 5.79
N ALA A 61 -15.38 -11.85 5.13
CA ALA A 61 -15.98 -13.14 5.40
C ALA A 61 -16.61 -13.73 4.13
N VAL A 62 -16.64 -15.06 4.05
CA VAL A 62 -17.26 -15.84 2.96
C VAL A 62 -18.01 -16.99 3.60
N GLN A 63 -19.21 -17.30 3.09
CA GLN A 63 -19.98 -18.47 3.47
C GLN A 63 -20.13 -19.36 2.23
N ILE A 64 -19.80 -20.65 2.37
CA ILE A 64 -19.87 -21.64 1.28
C ILE A 64 -20.75 -22.78 1.76
N ASP A 65 -21.82 -23.06 1.01
CA ASP A 65 -22.75 -24.14 1.37
C ASP A 65 -22.07 -25.50 1.27
N GLY A 66 -22.31 -26.35 2.27
CA GLY A 66 -21.73 -27.69 2.35
C GLY A 66 -20.28 -27.74 2.87
N VAL A 67 -19.64 -26.58 3.11
CA VAL A 67 -18.30 -26.49 3.68
C VAL A 67 -18.37 -26.22 5.18
N VAL A 68 -17.86 -27.17 5.98
CA VAL A 68 -17.85 -27.05 7.45
C VAL A 68 -16.60 -26.33 7.96
N HIS A 69 -15.47 -26.47 7.27
CA HIS A 69 -14.19 -25.85 7.64
C HIS A 69 -13.31 -25.56 6.41
N GLU A 70 -12.35 -24.65 6.56
CA GLU A 70 -11.48 -24.18 5.48
C GLU A 70 -10.57 -25.26 4.85
N PHE A 71 -10.31 -26.36 5.54
CA PHE A 71 -9.46 -27.45 5.04
C PHE A 71 -10.22 -28.55 4.29
N SER A 72 -11.48 -28.32 3.91
CA SER A 72 -12.29 -29.31 3.21
C SER A 72 -12.13 -29.21 1.69
N SER A 73 -12.37 -30.32 1.00
CA SER A 73 -12.53 -30.35 -0.45
C SER A 73 -14.02 -30.34 -0.80
N MET A 74 -14.35 -29.82 -1.98
CA MET A 74 -15.71 -29.82 -2.50
C MET A 74 -15.82 -30.74 -3.71
N GLU A 75 -16.90 -31.51 -3.78
CA GLU A 75 -17.16 -32.36 -4.93
C GLU A 75 -17.39 -31.51 -6.19
N GLY A 76 -16.72 -31.87 -7.29
CA GLY A 76 -16.83 -31.13 -8.56
C GLY A 76 -15.98 -29.87 -8.64
N VAL A 77 -15.22 -29.51 -7.60
CA VAL A 77 -14.28 -28.38 -7.61
C VAL A 77 -12.84 -28.90 -7.60
N ARG A 78 -12.00 -28.33 -8.46
CA ARG A 78 -10.60 -28.75 -8.62
C ARG A 78 -9.69 -28.19 -7.52
N GLU A 79 -9.98 -26.98 -7.06
CA GLU A 79 -9.26 -26.27 -6.01
C GLU A 79 -9.82 -26.65 -4.63
N ASP A 80 -8.99 -26.59 -3.60
CA ASP A 80 -9.46 -26.73 -2.22
C ASP A 80 -10.07 -25.42 -1.70
N VAL A 81 -10.74 -25.47 -0.55
CA VAL A 81 -11.38 -24.28 0.03
C VAL A 81 -10.34 -23.21 0.42
N VAL A 82 -9.10 -23.58 0.76
CA VAL A 82 -8.03 -22.63 1.11
C VAL A 82 -7.63 -21.82 -0.12
N ASP A 83 -7.43 -22.47 -1.26
CA ASP A 83 -7.12 -21.85 -2.55
C ASP A 83 -8.22 -20.87 -2.97
N ILE A 84 -9.48 -21.27 -2.81
CA ILE A 84 -10.63 -20.41 -3.10
C ILE A 84 -10.62 -19.15 -2.21
N VAL A 85 -10.41 -19.32 -0.90
CA VAL A 85 -10.32 -18.19 0.03
C VAL A 85 -9.14 -17.28 -0.34
N LEU A 86 -8.00 -17.83 -0.77
CA LEU A 86 -6.83 -17.06 -1.19
C LEU A 86 -7.10 -16.29 -2.49
N ASN A 87 -7.79 -16.88 -3.45
CA ASN A 87 -8.20 -16.22 -4.68
C ASN A 87 -9.17 -15.07 -4.40
N ILE A 88 -10.13 -15.27 -3.48
CA ILE A 88 -11.07 -14.21 -3.05
C ILE A 88 -10.32 -13.03 -2.40
N LYS A 89 -9.24 -13.28 -1.65
CA LYS A 89 -8.41 -12.23 -1.05
C LYS A 89 -7.65 -11.38 -2.08
N GLN A 90 -7.52 -11.84 -3.33
CA GLN A 90 -6.83 -11.13 -4.40
C GLN A 90 -7.77 -10.30 -5.31
N LEU A 91 -9.09 -10.37 -5.07
CA LEU A 91 -10.11 -9.62 -5.82
C LEU A 91 -10.02 -8.11 -5.62
#